data_AF-A0AAN7ETZ0-F1
#
_entry.id   AF-A0AAN7ETZ0-F1
#
_cell.length_a   1.000
_cell.length_b   1.000
_cell.length_c   1.000
_cell.angle_alpha   90.00
_cell.angle_beta   90.00
_cell.angle_gamma   90.00
#
_symmetry.space_group_name_H-M   'P 1'
#
loop_
_entity.id
_entity.type
_entity.pdbx_description
1 polymer ?
#
loop_
_entity_poly.entity_id
_entity_poly.type
_entity_poly.pdbx_seq_one_letter_code
_entity_poly.pdbx_strand_id
1 'polypeptide(L)'
;MKFFVWNKVLPFSEIKMSANSTLEHILEEILEVLKPKQEDLATRAQVINELRRVVESVPSLRGAAVESFGSFVSNLFTKWGDVDISINLTEGGYISHVEYDHKIKLLGELKKHLTSRWQMVRLIPAKVPILKCESSHNIFSCDISIDILIGQIKSKLLLWISEIDGRFRDMVLLVKEWAKAHEINDATTMSGTFNSYSLTLLVIFHFQICEPTIFPPLKDIYAGTVADNLHGLRTERNIAEACAANIRRFRQDKSR
;
A
#
# COMPACT_ATOMS: atom_id res chain seq x y z
N MET A 1 8.60 -37.92 28.82
CA MET A 1 8.39 -36.50 28.46
C MET A 1 7.26 -36.49 27.43
N LYS A 2 6.05 -36.08 27.85
CA LYS A 2 4.81 -36.24 27.07
C LYS A 2 4.80 -35.26 25.89
N PHE A 3 4.61 -35.80 24.69
CA PHE A 3 4.23 -35.06 23.50
C PHE A 3 2.87 -34.40 23.73
N PHE A 4 2.79 -33.09 23.53
CA PHE A 4 1.52 -32.37 23.47
C PHE A 4 0.80 -32.78 22.18
N VAL A 5 -0.26 -33.57 22.35
CA VAL A 5 -1.23 -33.89 21.31
C VAL A 5 -2.12 -32.66 21.13
N TRP A 6 -2.02 -31.99 20.00
CA TRP A 6 -3.04 -31.05 19.53
C TRP A 6 -4.27 -31.86 19.14
N ASN A 7 -5.17 -32.10 20.09
CA ASN A 7 -6.47 -32.71 19.81
C ASN A 7 -7.58 -31.68 19.99
N LYS A 8 -8.37 -31.54 18.91
CA LYS A 8 -9.65 -30.84 18.77
C LYS A 8 -9.59 -29.33 18.52
N VAL A 9 -9.03 -28.96 17.36
CA VAL A 9 -9.76 -28.01 16.50
C VAL A 9 -10.83 -28.85 15.81
N LEU A 10 -12.10 -28.47 15.95
CA LEU A 10 -13.21 -29.15 15.28
C LEU A 10 -12.92 -29.25 13.77
N PRO A 11 -13.20 -30.38 13.10
CA PRO A 11 -13.04 -30.45 11.65
C PRO A 11 -13.98 -29.44 10.99
N PHE A 12 -13.42 -28.57 10.15
CA PHE A 12 -14.13 -27.52 9.38
C PHE A 12 -15.26 -28.07 8.48
N SER A 13 -15.39 -29.40 8.37
CA SER A 13 -16.36 -30.10 7.52
C SER A 13 -17.81 -30.05 7.99
N GLU A 14 -18.12 -29.43 9.13
CA GLU A 14 -19.49 -29.29 9.65
C GLU A 14 -20.06 -27.86 9.57
N ILE A 15 -19.42 -26.95 8.84
CA ILE A 15 -20.03 -25.65 8.53
C ILE A 15 -21.14 -25.88 7.50
N LYS A 16 -22.39 -25.93 8.00
CA LYS A 16 -23.61 -26.07 7.20
C LYS A 16 -23.63 -25.05 6.06
N MET A 17 -24.13 -25.46 4.88
CA MET A 17 -24.27 -24.59 3.70
C MET A 17 -24.98 -23.23 4.00
N SER A 18 -25.86 -23.17 5.00
CA SER A 18 -26.52 -21.92 5.45
C SER A 18 -25.63 -20.98 6.26
N ALA A 19 -24.61 -21.51 6.95
CA ALA A 19 -23.62 -20.71 7.68
C ALA A 19 -22.60 -20.10 6.72
N ASN A 20 -22.26 -20.80 5.63
CA ASN A 20 -21.44 -20.24 4.55
C ASN A 20 -22.15 -19.07 3.86
N SER A 21 -23.44 -19.19 3.52
CA SER A 21 -24.18 -18.09 2.89
C SER A 21 -24.34 -16.87 3.81
N THR A 22 -24.51 -17.11 5.12
CA THR A 22 -24.61 -15.99 6.09
C THR A 22 -23.28 -15.28 6.25
N LEU A 23 -22.17 -16.02 6.36
CA LEU A 23 -20.84 -15.44 6.45
C LEU A 23 -20.49 -14.66 5.18
N GLU A 24 -20.75 -15.22 4.01
CA GLU A 24 -20.52 -14.57 2.71
C GLU A 24 -21.24 -13.22 2.65
N HIS A 25 -22.53 -13.17 2.99
CA HIS A 25 -23.28 -11.91 3.03
C HIS A 25 -22.71 -10.89 4.02
N ILE A 26 -22.31 -11.31 5.23
CA ILE A 26 -21.70 -10.40 6.20
C ILE A 26 -20.38 -9.85 5.67
N LEU A 27 -19.56 -10.69 5.03
CA LEU A 27 -18.29 -10.23 4.44
C LEU A 27 -18.54 -9.25 3.29
N GLU A 28 -19.56 -9.48 2.46
CA GLU A 28 -19.97 -8.56 1.40
C GLU A 28 -20.40 -7.20 1.98
N GLU A 29 -21.25 -7.19 3.00
CA GLU A 29 -21.68 -5.95 3.69
C GLU A 29 -20.49 -5.17 4.27
N ILE A 30 -19.56 -5.88 4.93
CA ILE A 30 -18.34 -5.25 5.46
C ILE A 30 -17.51 -4.66 4.30
N LEU A 31 -17.35 -5.40 3.20
CA LEU A 31 -16.60 -4.94 2.03
C LEU A 31 -17.24 -3.71 1.38
N GLU A 32 -18.57 -3.62 1.33
CA GLU A 32 -19.27 -2.42 0.84
C GLU A 32 -18.97 -1.18 1.67
N VAL A 33 -18.83 -1.34 3.00
CA VAL A 33 -18.46 -0.24 3.90
C VAL A 33 -16.98 0.12 3.77
N LEU A 34 -16.11 -0.88 3.57
CA LEU A 34 -14.66 -0.69 3.50
C LEU A 34 -14.19 -0.10 2.17
N LYS A 35 -14.81 -0.49 1.05
CA LYS A 35 -14.36 -0.09 -0.29
C LYS A 35 -14.59 1.41 -0.50
N PRO A 36 -13.58 2.17 -0.96
CA PRO A 36 -13.73 3.60 -1.26
C PRO A 36 -14.72 3.79 -2.42
N LYS A 37 -15.55 4.84 -2.31
CA LYS A 37 -16.46 5.31 -3.36
C LYS A 37 -15.74 6.26 -4.33
N GLN A 38 -16.38 6.59 -5.44
CA GLN A 38 -15.82 7.55 -6.41
C GLN A 38 -15.57 8.93 -5.80
N GLU A 39 -16.42 9.36 -4.87
CA GLU A 39 -16.25 10.62 -4.14
C GLU A 39 -14.99 10.60 -3.25
N ASP A 40 -14.70 9.45 -2.63
CA ASP A 40 -13.49 9.25 -1.82
C ASP A 40 -12.22 9.35 -2.67
N LEU A 41 -12.27 8.83 -3.92
CA LEU A 41 -11.19 8.92 -4.89
C LEU A 41 -11.00 10.35 -5.42
N ALA A 42 -12.10 11.02 -5.76
CA ALA A 42 -12.09 12.40 -6.24
C ALA A 42 -11.52 13.35 -5.18
N THR A 43 -11.92 13.17 -3.92
CA THR A 43 -11.39 13.94 -2.80
C THR A 43 -9.89 13.73 -2.63
N ARG A 44 -9.40 12.47 -2.67
CA ARG A 44 -7.95 12.19 -2.62
C ARG A 44 -7.19 12.85 -3.76
N ALA A 45 -7.72 12.80 -4.98
CA ALA A 45 -7.11 13.45 -6.14
C ALA A 45 -7.05 14.98 -5.99
N GLN A 46 -8.08 15.61 -5.44
CA GLN A 46 -8.10 17.05 -5.15
C GLN A 46 -7.02 17.44 -4.13
N VAL A 47 -6.92 16.70 -3.03
CA VAL A 47 -5.90 16.94 -1.97
C VAL A 47 -4.48 16.75 -2.50
N ILE A 48 -4.23 15.72 -3.32
CA ILE A 48 -2.92 15.52 -3.97
C ILE A 48 -2.59 16.67 -4.92
N ASN A 49 -3.58 17.18 -5.67
CA ASN A 49 -3.39 18.34 -6.54
C ASN A 49 -3.15 19.64 -5.76
N GLU A 50 -3.75 19.79 -4.59
CA GLU A 50 -3.43 20.90 -3.69
C GLU A 50 -1.98 20.81 -3.20
N LEU A 51 -1.56 19.63 -2.74
CA LEU A 51 -0.18 19.39 -2.31
C LEU A 51 0.81 19.71 -3.44
N ARG A 52 0.52 19.31 -4.69
CA ARG A 52 1.33 19.68 -5.86
C ARG A 52 1.54 21.19 -5.98
N ARG A 53 0.49 21.99 -5.80
CA ARG A 53 0.58 23.46 -5.86
C ARG A 53 1.41 24.01 -4.70
N VAL A 54 1.31 23.42 -3.51
CA VAL A 54 2.12 23.80 -2.35
C VAL A 54 3.59 23.51 -2.63
N VAL A 55 3.91 22.29 -3.07
CA VAL A 55 5.27 21.84 -3.40
C VAL A 55 5.90 22.78 -4.44
N GLU A 56 5.18 23.13 -5.51
CA GLU A 56 5.67 24.04 -6.55
C GLU A 56 5.95 25.47 -6.04
N SER A 57 5.24 25.89 -4.98
CA SER A 57 5.46 27.20 -4.34
C SER A 57 6.69 27.25 -3.44
N VAL A 58 7.20 26.10 -3.00
CA VAL A 58 8.40 26.00 -2.16
C VAL A 58 9.64 26.07 -3.05
N PRO A 59 10.52 27.09 -2.92
CA PRO A 59 11.65 27.27 -3.84
C PRO A 59 12.59 26.07 -3.95
N SER A 60 12.82 25.35 -2.85
CA SER A 60 13.68 24.17 -2.77
C SER A 60 13.06 22.89 -3.34
N LEU A 61 11.75 22.87 -3.58
CA LEU A 61 10.99 21.73 -4.11
C LEU A 61 10.37 22.01 -5.49
N ARG A 62 10.64 23.18 -6.07
CA ARG A 62 10.10 23.57 -7.37
C ARG A 62 10.51 22.57 -8.44
N GLY A 63 9.56 22.10 -9.25
CA GLY A 63 9.80 21.09 -10.27
C GLY A 63 9.94 19.65 -9.73
N ALA A 64 9.78 19.43 -8.42
CA ALA A 64 9.70 18.09 -7.86
C ALA A 64 8.38 17.41 -8.26
N ALA A 65 8.44 16.11 -8.53
CA ALA A 65 7.24 15.32 -8.82
C ALA A 65 6.56 14.89 -7.52
N VAL A 66 5.23 14.98 -7.46
CA VAL A 66 4.43 14.51 -6.33
C VAL A 66 3.70 13.24 -6.74
N GLU A 67 4.18 12.13 -6.20
CA GLU A 67 3.83 10.78 -6.60
C GLU A 67 3.35 9.97 -5.41
N SER A 68 2.12 9.46 -5.49
CA SER A 68 1.59 8.56 -4.47
C SER A 68 2.30 7.20 -4.51
N PHE A 69 2.28 6.52 -3.37
CA PHE A 69 2.65 5.11 -3.26
C PHE A 69 1.76 4.42 -2.22
N GLY A 70 2.23 3.31 -1.66
CA GLY A 70 1.55 2.59 -0.60
C GLY A 70 0.25 1.93 -1.06
N SER A 71 -0.70 1.86 -0.13
CA SER A 71 -1.96 1.13 -0.30
C SER A 71 -2.91 1.80 -1.30
N PHE A 72 -2.78 3.12 -1.48
CA PHE A 72 -3.55 3.88 -2.47
C PHE A 72 -3.21 3.45 -3.90
N VAL A 73 -1.91 3.38 -4.23
CA VAL A 73 -1.45 2.96 -5.57
C VAL A 73 -1.67 1.46 -5.82
N SER A 74 -1.54 0.61 -4.80
CA SER A 74 -1.81 -0.83 -4.96
C SER A 74 -3.30 -1.19 -4.98
N ASN A 75 -4.20 -0.21 -4.80
CA ASN A 75 -5.64 -0.42 -4.66
C ASN A 75 -6.03 -1.34 -3.48
N LEU A 76 -5.20 -1.36 -2.42
CA LEU A 76 -5.39 -2.17 -1.20
C LEU A 76 -5.72 -1.29 0.03
N PHE A 77 -6.36 -0.15 -0.20
CA PHE A 77 -6.78 0.80 0.82
C PHE A 77 -8.28 0.74 1.09
N THR A 78 -8.66 0.99 2.33
CA THR A 78 -10.07 1.18 2.72
C THR A 78 -10.45 2.65 2.54
N LYS A 79 -11.73 2.99 2.65
CA LYS A 79 -12.20 4.38 2.55
C LYS A 79 -11.55 5.33 3.56
N TRP A 80 -11.09 4.81 4.70
CA TRP A 80 -10.37 5.57 5.74
C TRP A 80 -8.85 5.44 5.65
N GLY A 81 -8.35 4.73 4.65
CA GLY A 81 -6.92 4.56 4.42
C GLY A 81 -6.24 5.90 4.17
N ASP A 82 -5.03 6.02 4.71
CA ASP A 82 -4.11 7.11 4.44
C ASP A 82 -3.65 7.12 2.98
N VAL A 83 -3.02 8.23 2.59
CA VAL A 83 -2.33 8.36 1.31
C VAL A 83 -0.85 8.61 1.56
N ASP A 84 -0.04 7.63 1.20
CA ASP A 84 1.42 7.74 1.18
C ASP A 84 1.86 8.55 -0.06
N ILE A 85 2.66 9.59 0.14
CA ILE A 85 3.10 10.49 -0.93
C ILE A 85 4.61 10.68 -0.87
N SER A 86 5.26 10.57 -2.01
CA SER A 86 6.67 10.89 -2.20
C SER A 86 6.82 12.16 -3.01
N ILE A 87 7.64 13.09 -2.54
CA ILE A 87 8.14 14.20 -3.32
C ILE A 87 9.48 13.76 -3.90
N ASN A 88 9.51 13.58 -5.21
CA ASN A 88 10.66 13.09 -5.95
C ASN A 88 11.40 14.27 -6.57
N LEU A 89 12.64 14.49 -6.13
CA LEU A 89 13.47 15.58 -6.63
C LEU A 89 14.07 15.18 -7.97
N THR A 90 14.14 16.13 -8.91
CA THR A 90 14.75 15.92 -10.22
C THR A 90 16.02 16.74 -10.33
N GLU A 91 17.17 16.07 -10.47
CA GLU A 91 18.44 16.70 -10.85
C GLU A 91 18.86 16.16 -12.23
N GLY A 92 18.77 17.01 -13.26
CA GLY A 92 19.29 16.68 -14.59
C GLY A 92 18.67 15.45 -15.27
N GLY A 93 17.42 15.11 -14.94
CA GLY A 93 16.73 13.91 -15.46
C GLY A 93 16.97 12.62 -14.65
N TYR A 94 17.74 12.71 -13.56
CA TYR A 94 17.94 11.65 -12.58
C TYR A 94 17.32 12.05 -11.23
N ILE A 95 16.88 11.06 -10.46
CA ILE A 95 16.37 11.27 -9.11
C ILE A 95 17.57 11.32 -8.18
N SER A 96 17.77 12.44 -7.49
CA SER A 96 18.93 12.62 -6.61
C SER A 96 18.76 11.81 -5.32
N HIS A 97 19.83 11.16 -4.85
CA HIS A 97 19.82 10.55 -3.52
C HIS A 97 20.06 11.63 -2.48
N VAL A 98 18.97 12.15 -1.92
CA VAL A 98 19.04 13.18 -0.88
C VAL A 98 19.37 12.57 0.48
N GLU A 99 20.37 13.13 1.15
CA GLU A 99 20.77 12.71 2.49
C GLU A 99 19.68 12.98 3.55
N TYR A 100 19.69 12.20 4.63
CA TYR A 100 18.66 12.26 5.68
C TYR A 100 18.42 13.68 6.21
N ASP A 101 19.47 14.41 6.56
CA ASP A 101 19.37 15.76 7.12
C ASP A 101 18.77 16.76 6.11
N HIS A 102 19.09 16.57 4.83
CA HIS A 102 18.52 17.36 3.75
C HIS A 102 17.03 17.02 3.59
N LYS A 103 16.62 15.75 3.66
CA LYS A 103 15.19 15.36 3.67
C LYS A 103 14.43 16.02 4.82
N ILE A 104 14.99 16.01 6.03
CA ILE A 104 14.42 16.68 7.20
C ILE A 104 14.24 18.19 6.96
N LYS A 105 15.26 18.85 6.40
CA LYS A 105 15.19 20.28 6.07
C LYS A 105 14.06 20.57 5.08
N LEU A 106 13.96 19.83 3.99
CA LEU A 106 12.93 20.01 2.97
C LEU A 106 11.52 19.78 3.52
N LEU A 107 11.32 18.72 4.30
CA LEU A 107 10.04 18.48 4.97
C LEU A 107 9.71 19.59 5.99
N GLY A 108 10.72 20.16 6.64
CA GLY A 108 10.57 21.32 7.53
C GLY A 108 10.14 22.60 6.78
N GLU A 109 10.66 22.83 5.57
CA GLU A 109 10.24 23.94 4.71
C GLU A 109 8.81 23.73 4.19
N LEU A 110 8.49 22.52 3.74
CA LEU A 110 7.14 22.14 3.32
C LEU A 110 6.12 22.30 4.45
N LYS A 111 6.48 21.84 5.67
CA LYS A 111 5.64 21.99 6.87
C LYS A 111 5.18 23.43 7.05
N LYS A 112 6.09 24.42 6.95
CA LYS A 112 5.76 25.84 7.12
C LYS A 112 4.70 26.31 6.13
N HIS A 113 4.72 25.81 4.89
CA HIS A 113 3.76 26.16 3.87
C HIS A 113 2.41 25.44 4.05
N LEU A 114 2.42 24.22 4.58
CA LEU A 114 1.21 23.43 4.83
C LEU A 114 0.46 23.84 6.10
N THR A 115 1.13 24.32 7.15
CA THR A 115 0.49 24.64 8.46
C THR A 115 -0.63 25.68 8.36
N SER A 116 -0.65 26.52 7.32
CA SER A 116 -1.73 27.50 7.11
C SER A 116 -2.99 26.93 6.45
N ARG A 117 -2.91 25.72 5.88
CA ARG A 117 -3.97 25.13 5.03
C ARG A 117 -4.43 23.76 5.53
N TRP A 118 -3.54 23.00 6.17
CA TRP A 118 -3.74 21.61 6.57
C TRP A 118 -3.69 21.46 8.08
N GLN A 119 -4.34 20.42 8.59
CA GLN A 119 -4.39 20.12 10.01
C GLN A 119 -3.31 19.11 10.39
N MET A 120 -3.00 19.04 11.69
CA MET A 120 -2.12 18.01 12.28
C MET A 120 -0.78 17.81 11.56
N VAL A 121 -0.20 18.89 11.01
CA VAL A 121 1.05 18.84 10.25
C VAL A 121 2.25 18.62 11.19
N ARG A 122 2.73 17.37 11.28
CA ARG A 122 3.78 16.93 12.18
C ARG A 122 4.91 16.23 11.42
N LEU A 123 6.14 16.70 11.65
CA LEU A 123 7.35 16.02 11.18
C LEU A 123 7.72 14.91 12.15
N ILE A 124 7.94 13.71 11.64
CA ILE A 124 8.31 12.50 12.37
C ILE A 124 9.71 12.07 11.90
N PRO A 125 10.76 12.22 12.74
CA PRO A 125 12.13 11.86 12.40
C PRO A 125 12.38 10.36 12.62
N ALA A 126 11.67 9.51 11.88
CA ALA A 126 11.91 8.07 11.85
C ALA A 126 13.02 7.71 10.85
N LYS A 127 13.36 6.41 10.72
CA LYS A 127 14.36 5.92 9.74
C LYS A 127 14.13 6.48 8.32
N VAL A 128 12.87 6.61 7.94
CA VAL A 128 12.44 7.42 6.79
C VAL A 128 11.69 8.61 7.38
N PRO A 129 12.17 9.86 7.19
CA PRO A 129 11.45 11.04 7.65
C PRO A 129 10.09 11.18 6.99
N ILE A 130 9.05 11.37 7.79
CA ILE A 130 7.66 11.51 7.32
C ILE A 130 7.09 12.81 7.86
N LEU A 131 6.48 13.60 6.97
CA LEU A 131 5.60 14.69 7.33
C LEU A 131 4.16 14.18 7.30
N LYS A 132 3.62 13.87 8.48
CA LYS A 132 2.23 13.44 8.65
C LYS A 132 1.33 14.67 8.70
N CYS A 133 0.23 14.64 7.97
CA CYS A 133 -0.72 15.74 7.92
C CYS A 133 -2.13 15.26 7.62
N GLU A 134 -3.13 16.06 7.97
CA GLU A 134 -4.54 15.81 7.65
C GLU A 134 -5.04 16.90 6.73
N SER A 135 -5.77 16.51 5.68
CA SER A 135 -6.41 17.47 4.78
C SER A 135 -7.35 18.39 5.56
N SER A 136 -7.59 19.61 5.08
CA SER A 136 -8.37 20.66 5.75
C SER A 136 -9.77 20.25 6.24
N HIS A 137 -10.34 19.19 5.64
CA HIS A 137 -11.64 18.62 5.97
C HIS A 137 -11.57 17.33 6.82
N ASN A 138 -10.39 16.96 7.33
CA ASN A 138 -10.13 15.75 8.14
C ASN A 138 -10.67 14.45 7.52
N ILE A 139 -10.65 14.36 6.19
CA ILE A 139 -11.26 13.23 5.47
C ILE A 139 -10.33 12.00 5.52
N PHE A 140 -9.02 12.24 5.48
CA PHE A 140 -7.99 11.21 5.58
C PHE A 140 -6.61 11.85 5.90
N SER A 141 -5.68 11.03 6.38
CA SER A 141 -4.29 11.42 6.66
C SER A 141 -3.39 11.20 5.44
N CYS A 142 -2.37 12.04 5.30
CA CYS A 142 -1.30 11.90 4.31
C CYS A 142 0.05 11.76 5.02
N ASP A 143 0.83 10.78 4.58
CA ASP A 143 2.20 10.56 5.03
C ASP A 143 3.15 10.96 3.89
N ILE A 144 3.78 12.14 4.01
CA ILE A 144 4.60 12.75 2.95
C ILE A 144 6.09 12.49 3.25
N SER A 145 6.82 11.94 2.28
CA SER A 145 8.26 11.65 2.36
C SER A 145 9.02 12.18 1.14
N ILE A 146 10.34 12.12 1.17
CA ILE A 146 11.22 12.53 0.05
C ILE A 146 11.88 11.29 -0.58
N ASP A 147 11.81 11.16 -1.91
CA ASP A 147 12.45 10.12 -2.75
C ASP A 147 12.20 8.66 -2.31
N ILE A 148 10.94 8.24 -2.21
CA ILE A 148 10.52 6.88 -1.83
C ILE A 148 10.28 5.98 -3.07
N LEU A 149 11.31 5.82 -3.91
CA LEU A 149 11.21 5.05 -5.16
C LEU A 149 10.90 3.57 -4.96
N ILE A 150 11.54 2.95 -3.97
CA ILE A 150 11.31 1.53 -3.64
C ILE A 150 9.84 1.32 -3.24
N GLY A 151 9.25 2.26 -2.48
CA GLY A 151 7.84 2.19 -2.11
C GLY A 151 6.93 2.28 -3.32
N GLN A 152 7.23 3.19 -4.26
CA GLN A 152 6.48 3.34 -5.52
C GLN A 152 6.48 2.04 -6.34
N ILE A 153 7.64 1.42 -6.56
CA ILE A 153 7.71 0.18 -7.33
C ILE A 153 7.03 -0.98 -6.61
N LYS A 154 7.20 -1.11 -5.28
CA LYS A 154 6.51 -2.14 -4.49
C LYS A 154 4.99 -2.02 -4.60
N SER A 155 4.45 -0.80 -4.56
CA SER A 155 3.01 -0.59 -4.70
C SER A 155 2.49 -0.95 -6.08
N LYS A 156 3.24 -0.64 -7.14
CA LYS A 156 2.89 -1.04 -8.52
C LYS A 156 2.96 -2.55 -8.71
N LEU A 157 3.96 -3.21 -8.12
CA LEU A 157 4.05 -4.67 -8.11
C LEU A 157 2.83 -5.31 -7.41
N LEU A 158 2.43 -4.78 -6.25
CA LEU A 158 1.22 -5.24 -5.56
C LEU A 158 -0.05 -4.97 -6.37
N LEU A 159 -0.12 -3.86 -7.11
CA LEU A 159 -1.22 -3.59 -8.04
C LEU A 159 -1.30 -4.69 -9.11
N TRP A 160 -0.21 -4.99 -9.81
CA TRP A 160 -0.21 -6.05 -10.84
C TRP A 160 -0.53 -7.43 -10.25
N ILE A 161 0.00 -7.76 -9.06
CA ILE A 161 -0.36 -9.01 -8.35
C ILE A 161 -1.85 -9.05 -8.05
N SER A 162 -2.45 -7.93 -7.64
CA SER A 162 -3.88 -7.86 -7.34
C SER A 162 -4.76 -8.14 -8.56
N GLU A 163 -4.23 -7.91 -9.77
CA GLU A 163 -4.94 -8.20 -10.99
C GLU A 163 -5.10 -9.69 -11.22
N ILE A 164 -4.34 -10.58 -10.57
CA ILE A 164 -4.39 -12.05 -10.79
C ILE A 164 -5.76 -12.62 -10.41
N ASP A 165 -6.31 -12.23 -9.25
CA ASP A 165 -7.60 -12.71 -8.72
C ASP A 165 -8.26 -11.62 -7.86
N GLY A 166 -9.50 -11.25 -8.19
CA GLY A 166 -10.21 -10.15 -7.51
C GLY A 166 -10.46 -10.39 -6.02
N ARG A 167 -10.52 -11.65 -5.58
CA ARG A 167 -10.70 -12.01 -4.16
C ARG A 167 -9.52 -11.58 -3.29
N PHE A 168 -8.34 -11.38 -3.89
CA PHE A 168 -7.15 -10.93 -3.18
C PHE A 168 -7.36 -9.57 -2.51
N ARG A 169 -7.89 -8.60 -3.27
CA ARG A 169 -8.17 -7.27 -2.73
C ARG A 169 -9.14 -7.36 -1.56
N ASP A 170 -10.21 -8.12 -1.71
CA ASP A 170 -11.24 -8.26 -0.70
C ASP A 170 -10.69 -8.91 0.58
N MET A 171 -9.89 -9.97 0.44
CA MET A 171 -9.20 -10.60 1.57
C MET A 171 -8.24 -9.63 2.28
N VAL A 172 -7.46 -8.84 1.54
CA VAL A 172 -6.56 -7.86 2.14
C VAL A 172 -7.33 -6.80 2.94
N LEU A 173 -8.45 -6.28 2.41
CA LEU A 173 -9.27 -5.30 3.13
C LEU A 173 -9.86 -5.89 4.42
N LEU A 174 -10.39 -7.11 4.35
CA LEU A 174 -10.95 -7.81 5.52
C LEU A 174 -9.89 -8.09 6.58
N VAL A 175 -8.72 -8.61 6.20
CA VAL A 175 -7.62 -8.89 7.14
C VAL A 175 -7.07 -7.60 7.75
N LYS A 176 -6.96 -6.52 6.97
CA LYS A 176 -6.53 -5.22 7.50
C LYS A 176 -7.52 -4.67 8.52
N GLU A 177 -8.82 -4.76 8.25
CA GLU A 177 -9.85 -4.27 9.16
C GLU A 177 -9.93 -5.12 10.43
N TRP A 178 -9.88 -6.45 10.29
CA TRP A 178 -9.77 -7.38 11.42
C TRP A 178 -8.55 -7.04 12.30
N ALA A 179 -7.37 -6.93 11.70
CA ALA A 179 -6.14 -6.63 12.43
C ALA A 179 -6.19 -5.25 13.11
N LYS A 180 -6.84 -4.27 12.48
CA LYS A 180 -7.07 -2.94 13.07
C LYS A 180 -8.03 -3.00 14.26
N ALA A 181 -9.14 -3.74 14.15
CA ALA A 181 -10.10 -3.93 15.23
C ALA A 181 -9.50 -4.63 16.47
N HIS A 182 -8.45 -5.41 16.26
CA HIS A 182 -7.68 -6.07 17.32
C HIS A 182 -6.40 -5.31 17.73
N GLU A 183 -6.19 -4.09 17.25
CA GLU A 183 -5.03 -3.24 17.58
C GLU A 183 -3.67 -3.88 17.25
N ILE A 184 -3.61 -4.74 16.23
CA ILE A 184 -2.40 -5.44 15.77
C ILE A 184 -1.91 -5.00 14.37
N ASN A 185 -2.38 -3.84 13.90
CA ASN A 185 -2.01 -3.21 12.63
C ASN A 185 -1.50 -1.77 12.85
N ASP A 186 -0.51 -1.60 13.72
CA ASP A 186 0.12 -0.30 13.98
C ASP A 186 1.64 -0.43 14.17
N ALA A 187 2.36 -0.18 13.09
CA ALA A 187 3.83 -0.23 13.07
C ALA A 187 4.51 0.89 13.88
N THR A 188 3.76 1.91 14.28
CA THR A 188 4.29 3.09 14.98
C THR A 188 4.32 2.91 16.49
N THR A 189 3.62 1.89 17.00
CA THR A 189 3.58 1.55 18.42
C THR A 189 4.79 0.72 18.83
N MET A 190 5.33 0.96 20.03
CA MET A 190 6.46 0.17 20.57
C MET A 190 6.10 -1.30 20.86
N SER A 191 4.85 -1.71 20.63
CA SER A 191 4.34 -3.06 20.86
C SER A 191 4.71 -4.07 19.77
N GLY A 192 5.36 -3.64 18.67
CA GLY A 192 5.93 -4.56 17.67
C GLY A 192 4.88 -5.29 16.81
N THR A 193 3.76 -4.63 16.53
CA THR A 193 2.65 -5.21 15.73
C THR A 193 2.94 -5.20 14.23
N PHE A 194 2.05 -5.80 13.43
CA PHE A 194 2.22 -5.84 11.98
C PHE A 194 1.98 -4.46 11.35
N ASN A 195 2.67 -4.19 10.24
CA ASN A 195 2.28 -3.13 9.33
C ASN A 195 1.38 -3.69 8.22
N SER A 196 0.64 -2.81 7.54
CA SER A 196 -0.28 -3.21 6.47
C SER A 196 0.39 -3.91 5.29
N TYR A 197 1.68 -3.62 5.02
CA TYR A 197 2.44 -4.33 3.99
C TYR A 197 2.74 -5.79 4.41
N SER A 198 3.13 -6.03 5.66
CA SER A 198 3.34 -7.37 6.21
C SER A 198 2.05 -8.20 6.17
N LEU A 199 0.91 -7.62 6.56
CA LEU A 199 -0.39 -8.30 6.44
C LEU A 199 -0.72 -8.66 4.98
N THR A 200 -0.44 -7.75 4.04
CA THR A 200 -0.63 -8.01 2.61
C THR A 200 0.24 -9.18 2.13
N LEU A 201 1.50 -9.26 2.57
CA LEU A 201 2.38 -10.39 2.25
C LEU A 201 1.88 -11.73 2.83
N LEU A 202 1.28 -11.71 4.02
CA LEU A 202 0.66 -12.91 4.60
C LEU A 202 -0.54 -13.39 3.78
N VAL A 203 -1.35 -12.46 3.25
CA VAL A 203 -2.45 -12.81 2.34
C VAL A 203 -1.93 -13.38 1.02
N ILE A 204 -0.87 -12.79 0.44
CA ILE A 204 -0.20 -13.34 -0.74
C ILE A 204 0.26 -14.77 -0.46
N PHE A 205 0.94 -14.99 0.67
CA PHE A 205 1.42 -16.30 1.06
C PHE A 205 0.26 -17.30 1.19
N HIS A 206 -0.84 -16.92 1.82
CA HIS A 206 -2.05 -17.75 1.91
C HIS A 206 -2.56 -18.14 0.51
N PHE A 207 -2.61 -17.19 -0.44
CA PHE A 207 -3.05 -17.45 -1.82
C PHE A 207 -2.08 -18.35 -2.61
N GLN A 208 -0.81 -18.45 -2.18
CA GLN A 208 0.19 -19.35 -2.78
C GLN A 208 0.08 -20.78 -2.24
N ILE A 209 -0.39 -20.97 -1.01
CA ILE A 209 -0.43 -22.28 -0.35
C ILE A 209 -1.84 -22.88 -0.21
N CYS A 210 -2.89 -22.12 -0.48
CA CYS A 210 -4.26 -22.63 -0.43
C CYS A 210 -4.48 -23.69 -1.51
N GLU A 211 -5.50 -24.54 -1.32
CA GLU A 211 -5.91 -25.53 -2.32
C GLU A 211 -7.33 -25.18 -2.83
N PRO A 212 -7.51 -24.93 -4.14
CA PRO A 212 -6.48 -24.86 -5.18
C PRO A 212 -5.58 -23.62 -5.02
N THR A 213 -4.31 -23.73 -5.41
CA THR A 213 -3.35 -22.61 -5.38
C THR A 213 -3.88 -21.46 -6.20
N ILE A 214 -4.00 -20.25 -5.65
CA ILE A 214 -4.56 -19.08 -6.37
C ILE A 214 -3.43 -18.31 -7.06
N PHE A 215 -2.34 -18.02 -6.35
CA PHE A 215 -1.20 -17.23 -6.83
C PHE A 215 0.04 -18.09 -7.14
N PRO A 216 0.84 -17.72 -8.16
CA PRO A 216 2.13 -18.34 -8.38
C PRO A 216 3.17 -17.83 -7.35
N PRO A 217 4.32 -18.52 -7.23
CA PRO A 217 5.51 -17.94 -6.60
C PRO A 217 5.83 -16.54 -7.16
N LEU A 218 6.15 -15.57 -6.28
CA LEU A 218 6.37 -14.18 -6.72
C LEU A 218 7.53 -14.04 -7.73
N LYS A 219 8.54 -14.91 -7.64
CA LYS A 219 9.66 -14.97 -8.61
C LYS A 219 9.21 -15.28 -10.04
N ASP A 220 8.08 -15.96 -10.19
CA ASP A 220 7.51 -16.30 -11.51
C ASP A 220 6.72 -15.11 -12.08
N ILE A 221 6.32 -14.15 -11.22
CA ILE A 221 5.75 -12.87 -11.63
C ILE A 221 6.87 -11.91 -12.03
N TYR A 222 7.88 -11.76 -11.18
CA TYR A 222 9.05 -10.92 -11.44
C TYR A 222 10.29 -11.51 -10.77
N ALA A 223 11.26 -11.92 -11.59
CA ALA A 223 12.50 -12.56 -11.13
C ALA A 223 13.61 -11.57 -10.73
N GLY A 224 13.48 -10.29 -11.10
CA GLY A 224 14.48 -9.26 -10.81
C GLY A 224 14.37 -8.71 -9.39
N THR A 225 15.45 -8.11 -8.90
CA THR A 225 15.40 -7.32 -7.66
C THR A 225 14.87 -5.93 -7.98
N VAL A 226 13.87 -5.46 -7.22
CA VAL A 226 13.36 -4.08 -7.35
C VAL A 226 14.45 -3.03 -7.08
N ALA A 227 15.39 -3.33 -6.17
CA ALA A 227 16.48 -2.43 -5.80
C ALA A 227 17.48 -2.19 -6.93
N ASP A 228 17.75 -3.21 -7.76
CA ASP A 228 18.75 -3.16 -8.83
C ASP A 228 18.26 -2.33 -10.04
N ASN A 229 16.99 -1.93 -10.03
CA ASN A 229 16.26 -1.37 -11.15
C ASN A 229 15.76 0.07 -10.89
N LEU A 230 16.36 0.78 -9.93
CA LEU A 230 15.90 2.11 -9.50
C LEU A 230 16.26 3.26 -10.48
N HIS A 231 16.59 2.95 -11.73
CA HIS A 231 17.01 3.92 -12.74
C HIS A 231 15.84 4.31 -13.68
N GLY A 232 14.98 5.21 -13.23
CA GLY A 232 14.06 6.00 -14.08
C GLY A 232 12.85 5.27 -14.72
N LEU A 233 12.04 6.04 -15.45
CA LEU A 233 10.74 5.62 -16.04
C LEU A 233 10.83 4.44 -17.02
N ARG A 234 11.97 4.30 -17.73
CA ARG A 234 12.18 3.17 -18.66
C ARG A 234 12.22 1.84 -17.93
N THR A 235 12.77 1.84 -16.72
CA THR A 235 12.89 0.61 -15.94
C THR A 235 11.53 0.18 -15.39
N GLU A 236 10.72 1.13 -14.90
CA GLU A 236 9.36 0.83 -14.46
C GLU A 236 8.51 0.17 -15.55
N ARG A 237 8.54 0.72 -16.77
CA ARG A 237 7.79 0.17 -17.91
C ARG A 237 8.19 -1.28 -18.22
N ASN A 238 9.48 -1.56 -18.22
CA ASN A 238 10.00 -2.91 -18.46
C ASN A 238 9.52 -3.89 -17.38
N ILE A 239 9.52 -3.47 -16.11
CA ILE A 239 8.99 -4.29 -15.01
C ILE A 239 7.49 -4.55 -15.22
N ALA A 240 6.73 -3.53 -15.58
CA ALA A 240 5.29 -3.65 -15.82
C ALA A 240 4.97 -4.65 -16.93
N GLU A 241 5.68 -4.54 -18.06
CA GLU A 241 5.50 -5.41 -19.22
C GLU A 241 5.87 -6.86 -18.89
N ALA A 242 6.97 -7.08 -18.15
CA ALA A 242 7.38 -8.40 -17.69
C ALA A 242 6.34 -9.03 -16.74
N CYS A 243 5.88 -8.29 -15.74
CA CYS A 243 4.85 -8.76 -14.81
C CYS A 243 3.56 -9.12 -15.54
N ALA A 244 3.09 -8.24 -16.43
CA ALA A 244 1.87 -8.47 -17.21
C ALA A 244 1.97 -9.71 -18.11
N ALA A 245 3.12 -9.93 -18.75
CA ALA A 245 3.35 -11.11 -19.58
C ALA A 245 3.30 -12.40 -18.75
N ASN A 246 3.98 -12.42 -17.60
CA ASN A 246 4.04 -13.58 -16.72
C ASN A 246 2.68 -13.90 -16.08
N ILE A 247 1.95 -12.88 -15.63
CA ILE A 247 0.58 -13.04 -15.09
C ILE A 247 -0.36 -13.61 -16.14
N ARG A 248 -0.30 -13.10 -17.39
CA ARG A 248 -1.11 -13.63 -18.50
C ARG A 248 -0.80 -15.10 -18.76
N ARG A 249 0.47 -15.48 -18.78
CA ARG A 249 0.89 -16.87 -18.97
C ARG A 249 0.35 -17.78 -17.87
N PHE A 250 0.52 -17.40 -16.61
CA PHE A 250 0.01 -18.16 -15.48
C PHE A 250 -1.51 -18.41 -15.56
N ARG A 251 -2.28 -17.38 -15.95
CA ARG A 251 -3.73 -17.49 -16.12
C ARG A 251 -4.14 -18.47 -17.22
N GLN A 252 -3.41 -18.48 -18.34
CA GLN A 252 -3.65 -19.40 -19.44
C GLN A 252 -3.37 -20.85 -19.04
N ASP A 253 -2.27 -21.10 -18.33
CA ASP A 253 -1.89 -22.44 -17.88
C ASP A 253 -2.90 -23.03 -16.89
N LYS A 254 -3.56 -22.20 -16.07
CA LYS A 254 -4.64 -22.61 -15.16
C LYS A 254 -5.98 -22.90 -15.81
N SER A 255 -6.21 -22.36 -17.00
CA SER A 255 -7.47 -22.52 -17.74
C SER A 255 -7.51 -23.78 -18.63
N ARG A 256 -6.38 -24.50 -18.70
CA ARG A 256 -6.23 -25.78 -19.39
C ARG A 256 -6.39 -26.94 -18.42
#